data_AF-A0A4Y2AZ83-F1
#
_entry.id   AF-A0A4Y2AZ83-F1
#
_cell.length_a   1.000
_cell.length_b   1.000
_cell.length_c   1.000
_cell.angle_alpha   90.00
_cell.angle_beta   90.00
_cell.angle_gamma   90.00
#
_symmetry.space_group_name_H-M   'P 1'
#
loop_
_entity.id
_entity.type
_entity.pdbx_description
1 polymer ?
#
loop_
_entity_poly.entity_id
_entity_poly.type
_entity_poly.pdbx_seq_one_letter_code
_entity_poly.pdbx_strand_id
1 'polypeptide(L)'
;MLIKTISNFGDAFIGFAVAGVLPLILYYAVKSKICSIQHILKRYGKFKFFRFNTLLYRQSKSTNFATIIILISTVLASTASTLTLADENQSKLYYSFFINFENDTFGFSVGFCMNQLYLPFLHTFPCIIATMVGVLYYEFSVFLHLFEEILQTKSMPLNGNNMKSEMKIYPLLYEVAHKLQNATSSICFILLCCQLAVMYCFLAVLIRTKTEDFTVHLICEGSLVLTLVPESTIGIVFCSSRITSQYQKMQITLSLLRDKLSLQNNYELETLHVIKFMIEKKFPVMSGLLWGNLHQSLY
;
A
#
# COMPACT_ATOMS: atom_id res chain seq x y z
N MET A 1 15.77 18.84 -36.83
CA MET A 1 16.01 18.83 -35.37
C MET A 1 14.76 19.23 -34.59
N LEU A 2 14.13 20.37 -34.90
CA LEU A 2 12.87 20.84 -34.26
C LEU A 2 11.70 19.84 -34.26
N ILE A 3 11.46 19.11 -35.36
CA ILE A 3 10.35 18.14 -35.46
C ILE A 3 10.56 16.94 -34.52
N LYS A 4 11.82 16.54 -34.28
CA LYS A 4 12.17 15.47 -33.33
C LYS A 4 11.97 15.92 -31.89
N THR A 5 12.19 17.21 -31.60
CA THR A 5 11.93 17.82 -30.29
C THR A 5 10.43 17.95 -30.02
N ILE A 6 9.62 18.32 -31.02
CA ILE A 6 8.15 18.45 -30.89
C ILE A 6 7.47 17.08 -30.71
N SER A 7 7.87 16.06 -31.49
CA SER A 7 7.40 14.68 -31.30
C SER A 7 7.74 14.15 -29.91
N ASN A 8 8.96 14.40 -29.43
CA ASN A 8 9.37 13.97 -28.10
C ASN A 8 8.63 14.71 -26.96
N PHE A 9 8.26 15.98 -27.16
CA PHE A 9 7.52 16.77 -26.15
C PHE A 9 6.08 16.28 -25.98
N GLY A 10 5.44 15.84 -27.08
CA GLY A 10 4.10 15.26 -27.05
C GLY A 10 4.01 14.01 -26.19
N ASP A 11 4.98 13.10 -26.30
CA ASP A 11 4.99 11.85 -25.53
C ASP A 11 5.15 12.08 -24.02
N ALA A 12 5.99 13.03 -23.63
CA ALA A 12 6.18 13.39 -22.21
C ALA A 12 4.93 14.04 -21.63
N PHE A 13 4.28 14.95 -22.38
CA PHE A 13 3.05 15.61 -21.96
C PHE A 13 1.88 14.61 -21.77
N ILE A 14 1.75 13.64 -22.69
CA ILE A 14 0.77 12.55 -22.54
C ILE A 14 1.08 11.71 -21.29
N GLY A 15 2.36 11.42 -21.03
CA GLY A 15 2.79 10.74 -19.81
C GLY A 15 2.36 11.46 -18.54
N PHE A 16 2.62 12.77 -18.43
CA PHE A 16 2.20 13.59 -17.30
C PHE A 16 0.67 13.70 -17.17
N ALA A 17 -0.06 13.83 -18.28
CA ALA A 17 -1.52 13.85 -18.27
C ALA A 17 -2.09 12.54 -17.72
N VAL A 18 -1.57 11.38 -18.16
CA VAL A 18 -1.96 10.07 -17.65
C VAL A 18 -1.58 9.93 -16.16
N ALA A 19 -0.37 10.33 -15.78
CA ALA A 19 0.10 10.30 -14.39
C ALA A 19 -0.78 11.17 -13.48
N GLY A 20 -1.26 12.32 -13.95
CA GLY A 20 -2.17 13.20 -13.21
C GLY A 20 -3.58 12.64 -13.02
N VAL A 21 -4.06 11.80 -13.93
CA VAL A 21 -5.40 11.17 -13.84
C VAL A 21 -5.40 9.96 -12.90
N LEU A 22 -4.28 9.24 -12.75
CA LEU A 22 -4.20 8.03 -11.94
C LEU A 22 -4.52 8.24 -10.44
N PRO A 23 -4.03 9.29 -9.75
CA PRO A 23 -4.45 9.59 -8.37
C PRO A 23 -5.96 9.84 -8.24
N LEU A 24 -6.61 10.40 -9.27
CA LEU A 24 -8.06 10.59 -9.27
C LEU A 24 -8.79 9.25 -9.36
N ILE A 25 -8.34 8.36 -10.24
CA ILE A 25 -8.86 6.98 -10.34
C ILE A 25 -8.65 6.25 -9.00
N LEU A 26 -7.47 6.42 -8.38
CA LEU A 26 -7.17 5.86 -7.06
C LEU A 26 -8.14 6.38 -5.99
N TYR A 27 -8.42 7.68 -5.99
CA TYR A 27 -9.41 8.30 -5.09
C TYR A 27 -10.79 7.65 -5.23
N TYR A 28 -11.28 7.48 -6.47
CA TYR A 28 -12.56 6.84 -6.70
C TYR A 28 -12.56 5.35 -6.32
N ALA A 29 -11.45 4.64 -6.56
CA ALA A 29 -11.30 3.25 -6.13
C ALA A 29 -11.40 3.12 -4.60
N VAL A 30 -10.68 3.96 -3.85
CA VAL A 30 -10.76 4.01 -2.38
C VAL A 30 -12.17 4.35 -1.92
N LYS A 31 -12.77 5.39 -2.52
CA LYS A 31 -14.14 5.83 -2.19
C LYS A 31 -15.16 4.70 -2.41
N SER A 32 -15.04 3.94 -3.50
CA SER A 32 -15.93 2.81 -3.80
C SER A 32 -15.81 1.65 -2.80
N LYS A 33 -14.66 1.51 -2.13
CA LYS A 33 -14.36 0.43 -1.19
C LYS A 33 -14.43 0.86 0.28
N ILE A 34 -14.79 2.12 0.56
CA ILE A 34 -14.73 2.68 1.92
C ILE A 34 -15.60 1.91 2.92
N CYS A 35 -16.80 1.50 2.55
CA CYS A 35 -17.68 0.70 3.41
C CYS A 35 -17.09 -0.67 3.73
N SER A 36 -16.43 -1.31 2.75
CA SER A 36 -15.73 -2.59 2.95
C SER A 36 -14.56 -2.44 3.91
N ILE A 37 -13.76 -1.38 3.76
CA ILE A 37 -12.63 -1.06 4.64
C ILE A 37 -13.14 -0.81 6.07
N GLN A 38 -14.20 -0.01 6.24
CA GLN A 38 -14.81 0.24 7.54
C GLN A 38 -15.34 -1.05 8.20
N HIS A 39 -15.96 -1.94 7.41
CA HIS A 39 -16.40 -3.24 7.92
C HIS A 39 -15.23 -4.11 8.39
N ILE A 40 -14.11 -4.13 7.65
CA ILE A 40 -12.88 -4.83 8.05
C ILE A 40 -12.32 -4.24 9.35
N LEU A 41 -12.22 -2.91 9.44
CA LEU A 41 -11.75 -2.23 10.65
C LEU A 41 -12.64 -2.53 11.87
N LYS A 42 -13.97 -2.56 11.68
CA LYS A 42 -14.92 -2.94 12.74
C LYS A 42 -14.71 -4.40 13.18
N ARG A 43 -14.42 -5.31 12.23
CA ARG A 43 -14.09 -6.71 12.55
C ARG A 43 -12.75 -6.81 13.29
N TYR A 44 -11.74 -6.05 12.89
CA TYR A 44 -10.48 -5.94 13.63
C TYR A 44 -10.73 -5.46 15.07
N GLY A 45 -11.57 -4.44 15.26
CA GLY A 45 -11.98 -3.98 16.59
C GLY A 45 -12.60 -5.10 17.46
N LYS A 46 -13.42 -5.97 16.87
CA LYS A 46 -13.97 -7.15 17.57
C LYS A 46 -12.89 -8.14 17.97
N PHE A 47 -11.89 -8.39 17.12
CA PHE A 47 -10.74 -9.23 17.49
C PHE A 47 -9.89 -8.57 18.57
N LYS A 48 -9.73 -7.24 18.55
CA LYS A 48 -8.95 -6.48 19.54
C LYS A 48 -9.48 -6.65 20.96
N PHE A 49 -10.82 -6.71 21.13
CA PHE A 49 -11.46 -6.99 22.41
C PHE A 49 -11.04 -8.34 23.04
N PHE A 50 -10.59 -9.30 22.23
CA PHE A 50 -10.29 -10.64 22.73
C PHE A 50 -8.92 -10.80 23.42
N ARG A 51 -7.93 -9.90 23.27
CA ARG A 51 -6.68 -9.90 24.09
C ARG A 51 -5.57 -8.89 23.70
N PHE A 52 -5.75 -7.98 22.75
CA PHE A 52 -4.62 -7.46 21.94
C PHE A 52 -4.24 -5.98 22.13
N ASN A 53 -4.38 -5.42 23.33
CA ASN A 53 -4.28 -3.95 23.51
C ASN A 53 -2.85 -3.35 23.41
N THR A 54 -1.77 -4.09 23.66
CA THR A 54 -0.42 -3.49 23.80
C THR A 54 0.34 -3.28 22.48
N LEU A 55 0.25 -4.20 21.52
CA LEU A 55 0.99 -4.11 20.25
C LEU A 55 0.51 -2.98 19.32
N LEU A 56 -0.77 -2.63 19.43
CA LEU A 56 -1.45 -1.72 18.50
C LEU A 56 -1.22 -0.25 18.81
N TYR A 57 -1.05 0.08 20.09
CA TYR A 57 -0.73 1.45 20.53
C TYR A 57 0.62 1.91 19.95
N ARG A 58 1.61 1.01 19.88
CA ARG A 58 2.92 1.29 19.30
C ARG A 58 2.85 1.49 17.77
N GLN A 59 2.02 0.72 17.09
CA GLN A 59 1.85 0.82 15.63
C GLN A 59 1.12 2.10 15.20
N SER A 60 0.11 2.55 15.97
CA SER A 60 -0.59 3.81 15.69
C SER A 60 0.36 5.01 15.76
N LYS A 61 1.32 5.03 16.70
CA LYS A 61 2.34 6.10 16.76
C LYS A 61 3.25 6.11 15.54
N SER A 62 3.76 4.94 15.13
CA SER A 62 4.66 4.83 13.97
C SER A 62 3.99 5.27 12.66
N THR A 63 2.73 4.88 12.46
CA THR A 63 1.95 5.21 11.26
C THR A 63 1.57 6.70 11.20
N ASN A 64 1.20 7.29 12.33
CA ASN A 64 1.00 8.74 12.44
C ASN A 64 2.30 9.51 12.17
N PHE A 65 3.43 9.02 12.66
CA PHE A 65 4.73 9.64 12.41
C PHE A 65 5.12 9.57 10.93
N ALA A 66 4.95 8.43 10.28
CA ALA A 66 5.21 8.26 8.85
C ALA A 66 4.33 9.19 8.00
N THR A 67 3.03 9.28 8.29
CA THR A 67 2.12 10.19 7.56
C THR A 67 2.48 11.67 7.76
N ILE A 68 2.88 12.07 8.97
CA ILE A 68 3.39 13.42 9.24
C ILE A 68 4.66 13.71 8.43
N ILE A 69 5.61 12.77 8.37
CA ILE A 69 6.83 12.94 7.58
C ILE A 69 6.50 13.13 6.10
N ILE A 70 5.61 12.30 5.53
CA ILE A 70 5.20 12.41 4.12
C ILE A 70 4.54 13.77 3.84
N LEU A 71 3.69 14.25 4.75
CA LEU A 71 3.05 15.56 4.61
C LEU A 71 4.07 16.70 4.69
N ILE A 72 4.97 16.67 5.68
CA ILE A 72 5.98 17.72 5.86
C ILE A 72 6.95 17.75 4.67
N SER A 73 7.45 16.60 4.22
CA SER A 73 8.41 16.54 3.11
C SER A 73 7.83 17.11 1.82
N THR A 74 6.57 16.82 1.53
CA THR A 74 5.88 17.33 0.33
C THR A 74 5.56 18.82 0.42
N VAL A 75 5.14 19.33 1.58
CA VAL A 75 4.95 20.77 1.80
C VAL A 75 6.27 21.54 1.65
N LEU A 76 7.37 21.02 2.23
CA LEU A 76 8.69 21.63 2.11
C LEU A 76 9.19 21.63 0.66
N ALA A 77 9.08 20.50 -0.04
CA ALA A 77 9.48 20.38 -1.44
C ALA A 77 8.65 21.28 -2.37
N SER A 78 7.33 21.40 -2.13
CA SER A 78 6.48 22.32 -2.87
C SER A 78 6.88 23.77 -2.59
N THR A 79 7.11 24.14 -1.34
CA THR A 79 7.53 25.50 -0.96
C THR A 79 8.86 25.87 -1.60
N ALA A 80 9.86 24.99 -1.50
CA ALA A 80 11.16 25.18 -2.13
C ALA A 80 11.05 25.33 -3.65
N SER A 81 10.29 24.45 -4.31
CA SER A 81 10.03 24.52 -5.75
C SER A 81 9.44 25.87 -6.16
N THR A 82 8.43 26.35 -5.43
CA THR A 82 7.75 27.61 -5.77
C THR A 82 8.65 28.83 -5.59
N LEU A 83 9.50 28.83 -4.56
CA LEU A 83 10.43 29.93 -4.30
C LEU A 83 11.48 30.05 -5.43
N THR A 84 11.97 28.92 -5.94
CA THR A 84 12.97 28.91 -7.02
C THR A 84 12.37 29.13 -8.41
N LEU A 85 11.09 28.79 -8.58
CA LEU A 85 10.34 29.01 -9.83
C LEU A 85 10.19 30.51 -10.17
N ALA A 86 10.27 31.41 -9.20
CA ALA A 86 10.19 32.84 -9.43
C ALA A 86 11.41 33.42 -10.20
N ASP A 87 12.55 32.72 -10.18
CA ASP A 87 13.82 33.23 -10.71
C ASP A 87 14.18 32.69 -12.12
N GLU A 88 13.59 31.58 -12.57
CA GLU A 88 14.01 30.88 -13.79
C GLU A 88 13.06 31.11 -14.99
N ASN A 89 13.56 31.75 -16.05
CA ASN A 89 12.79 32.01 -17.28
C ASN A 89 12.34 30.74 -18.05
N GLN A 90 13.00 29.59 -17.87
CA GLN A 90 12.67 28.36 -18.60
C GLN A 90 11.53 27.55 -17.98
N SER A 91 11.30 27.69 -16.67
CA SER A 91 10.23 26.98 -15.96
C SER A 91 8.85 27.65 -16.12
N LYS A 92 8.80 28.87 -16.70
CA LYS A 92 7.58 29.54 -17.17
C LYS A 92 6.73 28.71 -18.14
N LEU A 93 7.31 27.76 -18.87
CA LEU A 93 6.58 26.90 -19.82
C LEU A 93 5.66 25.88 -19.14
N TYR A 94 6.09 25.29 -18.01
CA TYR A 94 5.26 24.36 -17.22
C TYR A 94 4.04 25.05 -16.60
N TYR A 95 4.15 26.35 -16.36
CA TYR A 95 3.10 27.23 -15.84
C TYR A 95 2.62 28.22 -16.88
N SER A 96 2.66 27.85 -18.16
CA SER A 96 2.27 28.73 -19.28
C SER A 96 0.83 29.27 -19.17
N PHE A 97 -0.03 28.57 -18.44
CA PHE A 97 -1.37 29.03 -18.08
C PHE A 97 -1.38 30.30 -17.21
N PHE A 98 -0.28 30.60 -16.52
CA PHE A 98 -0.14 31.75 -15.60
C PHE A 98 0.73 32.87 -16.18
N ILE A 99 1.19 32.77 -17.44
CA ILE A 99 2.01 33.79 -18.11
C ILE A 99 1.33 35.18 -18.07
N ASN A 100 -0.01 35.24 -18.09
CA ASN A 100 -0.74 36.51 -18.02
C ASN A 100 -0.67 37.22 -16.65
N PHE A 101 -0.12 36.59 -15.61
CA PHE A 101 0.04 37.15 -14.26
C PHE A 101 1.50 37.52 -13.96
N GLU A 102 2.30 37.75 -15.00
CA GLU A 102 3.77 37.63 -15.04
C GLU A 102 4.58 38.43 -14.01
N ASN A 103 4.02 39.43 -13.32
CA ASN A 103 4.79 40.31 -12.43
C ASN A 103 4.09 40.73 -11.13
N ASP A 104 2.88 40.23 -10.85
CA ASP A 104 2.14 40.63 -9.64
C ASP A 104 2.28 39.59 -8.53
N THR A 105 2.28 40.05 -7.27
CA THR A 105 2.18 39.21 -6.06
C THR A 105 1.05 38.17 -6.15
N PHE A 106 0.02 38.48 -6.94
CA PHE A 106 -1.08 37.59 -7.27
C PHE A 106 -0.63 36.36 -8.07
N GLY A 107 0.21 36.51 -9.09
CA GLY A 107 0.70 35.40 -9.93
C GLY A 107 1.54 34.40 -9.12
N PHE A 108 2.45 34.91 -8.29
CA PHE A 108 3.21 34.09 -7.34
C PHE A 108 2.29 33.34 -6.36
N SER A 109 1.30 34.03 -5.79
CA SER A 109 0.36 33.43 -4.84
C SER A 109 -0.47 32.31 -5.48
N VAL A 110 -0.94 32.50 -6.70
CA VAL A 110 -1.70 31.48 -7.43
C VAL A 110 -0.81 30.28 -7.77
N GLY A 111 0.41 30.50 -8.27
CA GLY A 111 1.37 29.44 -8.55
C GLY A 111 1.73 28.63 -7.30
N PHE A 112 1.94 29.30 -6.17
CA PHE A 112 2.14 28.66 -4.87
C PHE A 112 0.96 27.77 -4.48
N CYS A 113 -0.26 28.30 -4.53
CA CYS A 113 -1.46 27.54 -4.20
C CYS A 113 -1.63 26.30 -5.11
N MET A 114 -1.40 26.45 -6.42
CA MET A 114 -1.52 25.33 -7.35
C MET A 114 -0.46 24.26 -7.11
N ASN A 115 0.78 24.64 -6.81
CA ASN A 115 1.84 23.68 -6.49
C ASN A 115 1.57 22.93 -5.19
N GLN A 116 1.08 23.64 -4.17
CA GLN A 116 0.68 23.05 -2.90
C GLN A 116 -0.54 22.12 -3.02
N LEU A 117 -1.33 22.22 -4.09
CA LEU A 117 -2.41 21.28 -4.37
C LEU A 117 -1.94 20.11 -5.23
N TYR A 118 -1.18 20.41 -6.29
CA TYR A 118 -0.75 19.44 -7.29
C TYR A 118 0.26 18.42 -6.74
N LEU A 119 1.36 18.88 -6.14
CA LEU A 119 2.41 17.99 -5.64
C LEU A 119 1.88 17.03 -4.55
N PRO A 120 1.10 17.48 -3.56
CA PRO A 120 0.53 16.56 -2.59
C PRO A 120 -0.50 15.61 -3.18
N PHE A 121 -1.29 16.04 -4.17
CA PHE A 121 -2.23 15.15 -4.84
C PHE A 121 -1.50 14.06 -5.65
N LEU A 122 -0.39 14.39 -6.31
CA LEU A 122 0.35 13.46 -7.13
C LEU A 122 1.23 12.49 -6.31
N HIS A 123 1.86 12.97 -5.23
CA HIS A 123 2.83 12.18 -4.47
C HIS A 123 2.33 11.79 -3.07
N THR A 124 1.81 12.73 -2.29
CA THR A 124 1.39 12.47 -0.90
C THR A 124 0.18 11.55 -0.85
N PHE A 125 -0.83 11.79 -1.67
CA PHE A 125 -2.08 11.03 -1.63
C PHE A 125 -1.84 9.53 -1.91
N PRO A 126 -1.18 9.11 -3.01
CA PRO A 126 -0.82 7.71 -3.21
C PRO A 126 -0.02 7.10 -2.05
N CYS A 127 0.94 7.84 -1.47
CA CYS A 127 1.74 7.36 -0.34
C CYS A 127 0.91 7.17 0.94
N ILE A 128 -0.04 8.06 1.23
CA ILE A 128 -0.97 7.90 2.36
C ILE A 128 -1.83 6.64 2.16
N ILE A 129 -2.35 6.43 0.94
CA ILE A 129 -3.11 5.21 0.62
C ILE A 129 -2.23 3.97 0.78
N ALA A 130 -0.97 4.01 0.36
CA ALA A 130 -0.01 2.94 0.58
C ALA A 130 0.18 2.63 2.07
N THR A 131 0.34 3.65 2.90
CA THR A 131 0.43 3.49 4.36
C THR A 131 -0.84 2.86 4.93
N MET A 132 -2.03 3.32 4.51
CA MET A 132 -3.31 2.75 4.97
C MET A 132 -3.44 1.26 4.64
N VAL A 133 -3.13 0.89 3.39
CA VAL A 133 -3.13 -0.52 2.96
C VAL A 133 -2.08 -1.33 3.74
N GLY A 134 -0.87 -0.80 3.90
CA GLY A 134 0.20 -1.43 4.66
C GLY A 134 -0.21 -1.71 6.11
N VAL A 135 -0.92 -0.78 6.76
CA VAL A 135 -1.47 -0.97 8.11
C VAL A 135 -2.49 -2.11 8.14
N LEU A 136 -3.44 -2.14 7.20
CA LEU A 136 -4.44 -3.21 7.13
C LEU A 136 -3.79 -4.59 6.96
N TYR A 137 -2.74 -4.66 6.15
CA TYR A 137 -1.99 -5.90 5.89
C TYR A 137 -1.16 -6.32 7.11
N TYR A 138 -0.48 -5.37 7.74
CA TYR A 138 0.28 -5.63 8.96
C TYR A 138 -0.62 -6.16 10.07
N GLU A 139 -1.75 -5.50 10.32
CA GLU A 139 -2.75 -5.90 11.33
C GLU A 139 -3.26 -7.32 11.06
N PHE A 140 -3.58 -7.63 9.79
CA PHE A 140 -3.97 -8.98 9.41
C PHE A 140 -2.87 -10.01 9.70
N SER A 141 -1.62 -9.69 9.38
CA SER A 141 -0.47 -10.58 9.65
C SER A 141 -0.27 -10.85 11.14
N VAL A 142 -0.58 -9.86 12.00
CA VAL A 142 -0.54 -10.02 13.45
C VAL A 142 -1.62 -11.00 13.89
N PHE A 143 -2.85 -10.90 13.38
CA PHE A 143 -3.90 -11.87 13.70
C PHE A 143 -3.54 -13.30 13.28
N LEU A 144 -2.90 -13.47 12.11
CA LEU A 144 -2.44 -14.79 11.67
C LEU A 144 -1.37 -15.36 12.59
N HIS A 145 -0.38 -14.56 12.97
CA HIS A 145 0.68 -14.98 13.89
C HIS A 145 0.13 -15.40 15.25
N LEU A 146 -0.80 -14.62 15.79
CA LEU A 146 -1.42 -14.92 17.08
C LEU A 146 -2.26 -16.20 17.03
N PHE A 147 -2.98 -16.42 15.95
CA PHE A 147 -3.71 -17.67 15.75
C PHE A 147 -2.76 -18.87 15.67
N GLU A 148 -1.61 -18.70 15.00
CA GLU A 148 -0.56 -19.71 14.96
C GLU A 148 0.04 -19.99 16.34
N GLU A 149 0.33 -18.97 17.16
CA GLU A 149 0.74 -19.15 18.56
C GLU A 149 -0.32 -19.88 19.40
N ILE A 150 -1.61 -19.56 19.22
CA ILE A 150 -2.70 -20.26 19.90
C ILE A 150 -2.72 -21.75 19.53
N LEU A 151 -2.56 -22.07 18.25
CA LEU A 151 -2.48 -23.45 17.77
C LEU A 151 -1.29 -24.19 18.39
N GLN A 152 -0.12 -23.55 18.48
CA GLN A 152 1.06 -24.15 19.11
C GLN A 152 0.84 -24.38 20.61
N THR A 153 0.41 -23.34 21.34
CA THR A 153 0.35 -23.36 22.82
C THR A 153 -0.75 -24.29 23.33
N LYS A 154 -1.91 -24.32 22.67
CA LYS A 154 -3.04 -25.16 23.09
C LYS A 154 -3.00 -26.58 22.52
N SER A 155 -2.01 -26.90 21.70
CA SER A 155 -1.76 -28.27 21.26
C SER A 155 -1.27 -29.20 22.38
N MET A 156 -0.99 -28.70 23.59
CA MET A 156 -0.65 -29.52 24.75
C MET A 156 -1.15 -28.91 26.08
N PRO A 157 -1.94 -29.64 26.91
CA PRO A 157 -2.66 -30.89 26.63
C PRO A 157 -3.94 -30.64 25.82
N LEU A 158 -4.17 -31.49 24.80
CA LEU A 158 -5.29 -31.46 23.86
C LEU A 158 -6.64 -31.74 24.55
N ASN A 159 -7.22 -30.75 25.22
CA ASN A 159 -8.62 -30.78 25.61
C ASN A 159 -9.48 -30.42 24.38
N GLY A 160 -10.21 -31.41 23.83
CA GLY A 160 -11.03 -31.26 22.61
C GLY A 160 -12.01 -30.08 22.66
N ASN A 161 -12.57 -29.78 23.84
CA ASN A 161 -13.49 -28.66 24.01
C ASN A 161 -12.82 -27.29 23.80
N ASN A 162 -11.56 -27.15 24.26
CA ASN A 162 -10.80 -25.93 24.07
C ASN A 162 -10.41 -25.76 22.60
N MET A 163 -10.02 -26.85 21.95
CA MET A 163 -9.67 -26.90 20.53
C MET A 163 -10.83 -26.43 19.64
N LYS A 164 -12.04 -26.96 19.88
CA LYS A 164 -13.25 -26.65 19.11
C LYS A 164 -13.63 -25.17 19.19
N SER A 165 -13.41 -24.53 20.34
CA SER A 165 -13.69 -23.09 20.50
C SER A 165 -12.72 -22.21 19.70
N GLU A 166 -11.43 -22.54 19.69
CA GLU A 166 -10.40 -21.81 18.95
C GLU A 166 -10.50 -22.04 17.45
N MET A 167 -10.93 -23.23 17.04
CA MET A 167 -11.14 -23.56 15.64
C MET A 167 -12.22 -22.71 14.96
N LYS A 168 -13.14 -22.11 15.72
CA LYS A 168 -14.13 -21.15 15.20
C LYS A 168 -13.51 -19.83 14.74
N ILE A 169 -12.28 -19.52 15.15
CA ILE A 169 -11.55 -18.32 14.74
C ILE A 169 -11.09 -18.44 13.28
N TYR A 170 -10.72 -19.64 12.83
CA TYR A 170 -10.20 -19.86 11.48
C TYR A 170 -11.19 -19.43 10.38
N PRO A 171 -12.47 -19.83 10.39
CA PRO A 171 -13.45 -19.33 9.42
C PRO A 171 -13.58 -17.81 9.40
N LEU A 172 -13.45 -17.16 10.55
CA LEU A 172 -13.49 -15.70 10.64
C LEU A 172 -12.24 -15.05 10.03
N LEU A 173 -11.05 -15.59 10.29
CA LEU A 173 -9.80 -15.16 9.66
C LEU A 173 -9.87 -15.34 8.14
N TYR A 174 -10.40 -16.47 7.70
CA TYR A 174 -10.61 -16.78 6.29
C TYR A 174 -11.55 -15.78 5.61
N GLU A 175 -12.71 -15.51 6.22
CA GLU A 175 -13.67 -14.51 5.72
C GLU A 175 -13.04 -13.12 5.65
N VAL A 176 -12.30 -12.74 6.68
CA VAL A 176 -11.61 -11.44 6.75
C VAL A 176 -10.52 -11.33 5.70
N ALA A 177 -9.77 -12.40 5.43
CA ALA A 177 -8.79 -12.43 4.36
C ALA A 177 -9.45 -12.12 3.02
N HIS A 178 -10.51 -12.84 2.66
CA HIS A 178 -11.23 -12.60 1.39
C HIS A 178 -11.79 -11.19 1.28
N LYS A 179 -12.37 -10.66 2.37
CA LYS A 179 -12.85 -9.28 2.41
C LYS A 179 -11.72 -8.27 2.26
N LEU A 180 -10.59 -8.51 2.92
CA LEU A 180 -9.40 -7.67 2.82
C LEU A 180 -8.88 -7.66 1.38
N GLN A 181 -8.67 -8.83 0.77
CA GLN A 181 -8.23 -8.94 -0.62
C GLN A 181 -9.17 -8.20 -1.58
N ASN A 182 -10.48 -8.41 -1.46
CA ASN A 182 -11.47 -7.74 -2.33
C ASN A 182 -11.53 -6.22 -2.10
N ALA A 183 -11.25 -5.76 -0.89
CA ALA A 183 -11.21 -4.33 -0.59
C ALA A 183 -9.93 -3.67 -1.14
N THR A 184 -8.78 -4.34 -1.05
CA THR A 184 -7.48 -3.72 -1.33
C THR A 184 -6.92 -4.03 -2.70
N SER A 185 -7.30 -5.13 -3.37
CA SER A 185 -6.66 -5.57 -4.63
C SER A 185 -6.67 -4.49 -5.72
N SER A 186 -7.85 -3.94 -6.02
CA SER A 186 -8.00 -2.85 -7.00
C SER A 186 -7.26 -1.58 -6.60
N ILE A 187 -7.25 -1.24 -5.30
CA ILE A 187 -6.54 -0.08 -4.76
C ILE A 187 -5.04 -0.26 -4.95
N CYS A 188 -4.48 -1.42 -4.57
CA CYS A 188 -3.07 -1.76 -4.73
C CYS A 188 -2.64 -1.72 -6.20
N PHE A 189 -3.46 -2.27 -7.10
CA PHE A 189 -3.16 -2.26 -8.53
C PHE A 189 -3.07 -0.83 -9.08
N ILE A 190 -4.08 0.00 -8.84
CA ILE A 190 -4.11 1.39 -9.31
C ILE A 190 -2.99 2.20 -8.65
N LEU A 191 -2.72 1.97 -7.37
CA LEU A 191 -1.61 2.59 -6.65
C LEU A 191 -0.27 2.26 -7.30
N LEU A 192 0.00 0.99 -7.61
CA LEU A 192 1.23 0.59 -8.31
C LEU A 192 1.32 1.24 -9.69
N CYS A 193 0.22 1.28 -10.45
CA CYS A 193 0.19 1.97 -11.74
C CYS A 193 0.51 3.46 -11.59
N CYS A 194 -0.06 4.14 -10.58
CA CYS A 194 0.19 5.54 -10.28
C CYS A 194 1.67 5.78 -9.97
N GLN A 195 2.22 5.00 -9.04
CA GLN A 195 3.61 5.12 -8.59
C GLN A 195 4.61 4.83 -9.72
N LEU A 196 4.37 3.78 -10.52
CA LEU A 196 5.21 3.45 -11.67
C LEU A 196 5.11 4.48 -12.79
N ALA A 197 3.91 5.01 -13.08
CA ALA A 197 3.73 6.04 -14.10
C ALA A 197 4.48 7.33 -13.73
N VAL A 198 4.35 7.78 -12.47
CA VAL A 198 5.06 8.96 -11.97
C VAL A 198 6.58 8.75 -12.04
N MET A 199 7.08 7.61 -11.55
CA MET A 199 8.51 7.31 -11.59
C MET A 199 9.03 7.20 -13.03
N TYR A 200 8.28 6.58 -13.94
CA TYR A 200 8.65 6.49 -15.34
C TYR A 200 8.71 7.86 -16.02
N CYS A 201 7.68 8.70 -15.82
CA CYS A 201 7.65 10.05 -16.39
C CYS A 201 8.81 10.88 -15.86
N PHE A 202 9.07 10.82 -14.56
CA PHE A 202 10.18 11.52 -13.93
C PHE A 202 11.55 11.07 -14.48
N LEU A 203 11.79 9.75 -14.57
CA LEU A 203 13.03 9.22 -15.15
C LEU A 203 13.19 9.60 -16.63
N ALA A 204 12.10 9.61 -17.40
CA ALA A 204 12.13 10.03 -18.80
C ALA A 204 12.50 11.52 -18.94
N VAL A 205 12.03 12.38 -18.03
CA VAL A 205 12.47 13.79 -17.96
C VAL A 205 13.94 13.86 -17.58
N LEU A 206 14.36 13.19 -16.51
CA LEU A 206 15.77 13.19 -16.07
C LEU A 206 16.76 12.79 -17.17
N ILE A 207 16.46 11.74 -17.94
CA ILE A 207 17.32 11.26 -19.03
C ILE A 207 17.42 12.29 -20.17
N ARG A 208 16.39 13.13 -20.35
CA ARG A 208 16.31 14.13 -21.41
C ARG A 208 16.92 15.47 -21.00
N THR A 209 16.93 15.79 -19.72
CA THR A 209 17.52 17.02 -19.19
C THR A 209 19.05 16.92 -19.22
N LYS A 210 19.72 17.93 -19.76
CA LYS A 210 21.19 18.00 -19.67
C LYS A 210 21.59 18.33 -18.24
N THR A 211 22.76 17.87 -17.81
CA THR A 211 23.26 18.07 -16.45
C THR A 211 23.42 19.55 -16.05
N GLU A 212 23.54 20.44 -17.02
CA GLU A 212 23.65 21.89 -16.81
C GLU A 212 22.28 22.58 -16.60
N ASP A 213 21.18 21.89 -16.88
CA ASP A 213 19.81 22.42 -16.84
C ASP A 213 19.00 21.91 -15.63
N PHE A 214 19.68 21.40 -14.58
CA PHE A 214 19.01 20.92 -13.37
C PHE A 214 18.46 22.07 -12.54
N THR A 215 17.14 22.28 -12.63
CA THR A 215 16.43 23.24 -11.81
C THR A 215 16.22 22.70 -10.39
N VAL A 216 16.15 23.59 -9.40
CA VAL A 216 15.88 23.20 -7.99
C VAL A 216 14.54 22.48 -7.88
N HIS A 217 13.54 22.87 -8.67
CA HIS A 217 12.25 22.18 -8.76
C HIS A 217 12.41 20.70 -9.15
N LEU A 218 13.20 20.41 -10.19
CA LEU A 218 13.42 19.04 -10.66
C LEU A 218 14.18 18.19 -9.61
N ILE A 219 15.09 18.82 -8.86
CA ILE A 219 15.78 18.17 -7.73
C ILE A 219 14.79 17.86 -6.60
N CYS A 220 13.94 18.82 -6.23
CA CYS A 220 12.93 18.63 -5.18
C CYS A 220 11.93 17.53 -5.56
N GLU A 221 11.31 17.61 -6.73
CA GLU A 221 10.38 16.59 -7.23
C GLU A 221 11.07 15.22 -7.32
N GLY A 222 12.30 15.19 -7.84
CA GLY A 222 13.08 13.97 -7.95
C GLY A 222 13.40 13.32 -6.63
N SER A 223 13.74 14.11 -5.62
CA SER A 223 13.96 13.60 -4.27
C SER A 223 12.70 12.93 -3.72
N LEU A 224 11.51 13.51 -3.94
CA LEU A 224 10.23 12.92 -3.51
C LEU A 224 9.93 11.62 -4.28
N VAL A 225 10.05 11.64 -5.61
CA VAL A 225 9.76 10.47 -6.44
C VAL A 225 10.71 9.31 -6.08
N LEU A 226 12.02 9.56 -6.02
CA LEU A 226 13.02 8.53 -5.76
C LEU A 226 12.98 7.96 -4.33
N THR A 227 12.39 8.68 -3.37
CA THR A 227 12.26 8.22 -1.99
C THR A 227 10.89 7.61 -1.71
N LEU A 228 9.81 8.37 -1.95
CA LEU A 228 8.46 8.00 -1.56
C LEU A 228 7.88 6.86 -2.42
N VAL A 229 8.20 6.81 -3.72
CA VAL A 229 7.69 5.75 -4.61
C VAL A 229 8.26 4.38 -4.22
N PRO A 230 9.59 4.19 -4.08
CA PRO A 230 10.13 2.91 -3.66
C PRO A 230 9.72 2.55 -2.24
N GLU A 231 9.76 3.50 -1.30
CA GLU A 231 9.43 3.23 0.11
C GLU A 231 7.98 2.73 0.25
N SER A 232 7.03 3.39 -0.39
CA SER A 232 5.61 3.00 -0.36
C SER A 232 5.39 1.60 -0.98
N THR A 233 6.06 1.31 -2.09
CA THR A 233 5.98 0.01 -2.77
C THR A 233 6.59 -1.11 -1.93
N ILE A 234 7.79 -0.89 -1.40
CA ILE A 234 8.50 -1.83 -0.52
C ILE A 234 7.67 -2.10 0.74
N GLY A 235 7.06 -1.08 1.34
CA GLY A 235 6.23 -1.23 2.53
C GLY A 235 5.04 -2.17 2.31
N ILE A 236 4.32 -2.02 1.19
CA ILE A 236 3.19 -2.91 0.85
C ILE A 236 3.68 -4.33 0.58
N VAL A 237 4.74 -4.48 -0.21
CA VAL A 237 5.32 -5.78 -0.56
C VAL A 237 5.79 -6.51 0.70
N PHE A 238 6.47 -5.80 1.61
CA PHE A 238 6.91 -6.35 2.89
C PHE A 238 5.73 -6.84 3.74
N CYS A 239 4.67 -6.03 3.88
CA CYS A 239 3.49 -6.41 4.65
C CYS A 239 2.76 -7.61 4.01
N SER A 240 2.64 -7.64 2.68
CA SER A 240 2.11 -8.78 1.94
C SER A 240 2.94 -10.04 2.15
N SER A 241 4.26 -9.95 2.06
CA SER A 241 5.18 -11.06 2.27
C SER A 241 5.07 -11.61 3.69
N ARG A 242 4.94 -10.72 4.68
CA ARG A 242 4.70 -11.10 6.07
C ARG A 242 3.41 -11.91 6.25
N ILE A 243 2.30 -11.53 5.60
CA ILE A 243 1.07 -12.33 5.62
C ILE A 243 1.34 -13.74 5.08
N THR A 244 1.99 -13.84 3.93
CA THR A 244 2.32 -15.13 3.30
C THR A 244 3.19 -16.00 4.22
N SER A 245 4.22 -15.42 4.83
CA SER A 245 5.09 -16.13 5.77
C SER A 245 4.33 -16.63 7.00
N GLN A 246 3.46 -15.80 7.58
CA GLN A 246 2.65 -16.21 8.74
C GLN A 246 1.64 -17.30 8.36
N TYR A 247 1.05 -17.21 7.17
CA TYR A 247 0.18 -18.26 6.66
C TYR A 247 0.90 -19.59 6.45
N GLN A 248 2.13 -19.57 5.90
CA GLN A 248 2.96 -20.77 5.75
C GLN A 248 3.30 -21.41 7.10
N LYS A 249 3.68 -20.61 8.10
CA LYS A 249 3.91 -21.10 9.47
C LYS A 249 2.66 -21.76 10.05
N MET A 250 1.51 -21.11 9.92
CA MET A 250 0.23 -21.67 10.35
C MET A 250 -0.08 -23.01 9.67
N GLN A 251 0.16 -23.13 8.36
CA GLN A 251 -0.03 -24.38 7.61
C GLN A 251 0.90 -25.51 8.08
N ILE A 252 2.17 -25.20 8.37
CA ILE A 252 3.13 -26.15 8.94
C ILE A 252 2.64 -26.60 10.33
N THR A 253 2.25 -25.66 11.19
CA THR A 253 1.73 -25.97 12.53
C THR A 253 0.47 -26.85 12.46
N LEU A 254 -0.48 -26.55 11.57
CA LEU A 254 -1.68 -27.37 11.35
C LEU A 254 -1.33 -28.78 10.86
N SER A 255 -0.34 -28.91 9.97
CA SER A 255 0.11 -30.22 9.47
C SER A 255 0.76 -31.05 10.58
N LEU A 256 1.66 -30.46 11.37
CA LEU A 256 2.29 -31.12 12.52
C LEU A 256 1.25 -31.53 13.58
N LEU A 257 0.24 -30.68 13.78
CA LEU A 257 -0.85 -30.95 14.70
C LEU A 257 -1.71 -32.13 14.21
N ARG A 258 -2.02 -32.20 12.91
CA ARG A 258 -2.70 -33.34 12.30
C ARG A 258 -1.91 -34.64 12.51
N ASP A 259 -0.61 -34.62 12.26
CA ASP A 259 0.25 -35.80 12.38
C ASP A 259 0.30 -36.29 13.83
N LYS A 260 0.47 -35.38 14.79
CA LYS A 260 0.41 -35.69 16.23
C LYS A 260 -0.94 -36.31 16.62
N LEU A 261 -2.05 -35.73 16.17
CA LEU A 261 -3.38 -36.26 16.44
C LEU A 261 -3.62 -37.62 15.79
N SER A 262 -3.01 -37.91 14.64
CA SER A 262 -3.14 -39.22 14.01
C SER A 262 -2.42 -40.33 14.78
N LEU A 263 -1.40 -39.99 15.58
CA LEU A 263 -0.60 -40.95 16.35
C LEU A 263 -1.21 -41.33 17.70
N GLN A 264 -1.98 -40.45 18.34
CA GLN A 264 -2.59 -40.78 19.63
C GLN A 264 -4.00 -41.32 19.36
N ASN A 265 -4.15 -42.65 19.43
CA ASN A 265 -5.34 -43.45 19.05
C ASN A 265 -6.69 -43.08 19.72
N ASN A 266 -6.77 -42.02 20.53
CA ASN A 266 -7.92 -41.67 21.37
C ASN A 266 -8.59 -40.31 21.02
N TYR A 267 -8.42 -39.79 19.81
CA TYR A 267 -8.99 -38.49 19.45
C TYR A 267 -10.38 -38.53 18.82
N GLU A 268 -11.15 -37.48 19.12
CA GLU A 268 -12.42 -37.20 18.47
C GLU A 268 -12.21 -36.95 16.97
N LEU A 269 -12.79 -37.83 16.16
CA LEU A 269 -12.77 -37.82 14.69
C LEU A 269 -13.20 -36.45 14.11
N GLU A 270 -14.06 -35.72 14.84
CA GLU A 270 -14.50 -34.36 14.53
C GLU A 270 -13.33 -33.34 14.52
N THR A 271 -12.43 -33.39 15.49
CA THR A 271 -11.27 -32.47 15.57
C THR A 271 -10.32 -32.68 14.39
N LEU A 272 -10.06 -33.94 14.03
CA LEU A 272 -9.23 -34.29 12.89
C LEU A 272 -9.86 -33.82 11.57
N HIS A 273 -11.18 -33.98 11.42
CA HIS A 273 -11.92 -33.46 10.26
C HIS A 273 -11.80 -31.94 10.14
N VAL A 274 -11.91 -31.20 11.25
CA VAL A 274 -11.78 -29.74 11.25
C VAL A 274 -10.37 -29.31 10.84
N ILE A 275 -9.31 -29.96 11.34
CA ILE A 275 -7.93 -29.63 10.94
C ILE A 275 -7.70 -29.92 9.47
N LYS A 276 -8.18 -31.07 8.99
CA LYS A 276 -8.11 -31.41 7.56
C LYS A 276 -8.79 -30.35 6.70
N PHE A 277 -9.98 -29.90 7.12
CA PHE A 277 -10.69 -28.80 6.46
C PHE A 277 -9.89 -27.48 6.46
N MET A 278 -9.19 -27.15 7.55
CA MET A 278 -8.34 -25.94 7.62
C MET A 278 -7.11 -26.02 6.72
N ILE A 279 -6.52 -27.21 6.58
CA ILE A 279 -5.38 -27.43 5.67
C ILE A 279 -5.85 -27.32 4.22
N GLU A 280 -6.99 -27.92 3.89
CA GLU A 280 -7.57 -27.89 2.53
C GLU A 280 -8.02 -26.48 2.12
N LYS A 281 -8.52 -25.68 3.07
CA LYS A 281 -8.86 -24.28 2.78
C LYS A 281 -7.61 -23.42 2.63
N LYS A 282 -7.36 -22.99 1.39
CA LYS A 282 -6.28 -22.04 1.10
C LYS A 282 -6.73 -20.60 1.31
N PHE A 283 -5.94 -19.82 2.06
CA PHE A 283 -6.14 -18.38 2.14
C PHE A 283 -5.88 -17.74 0.77
N PRO A 284 -6.60 -16.65 0.45
CA PRO A 284 -6.31 -15.89 -0.75
C PRO A 284 -4.88 -15.36 -0.73
N VAL A 285 -4.21 -15.44 -1.88
CA VAL A 285 -2.89 -14.81 -2.06
C VAL A 285 -3.08 -13.30 -2.07
N MET A 286 -2.50 -12.64 -1.06
CA MET A 286 -2.57 -11.17 -0.88
C MET A 286 -1.52 -10.43 -1.72
N SER A 287 -1.14 -10.96 -2.88
CA SER A 287 -0.12 -10.32 -3.71
C SER A 287 -0.69 -9.03 -4.30
N GLY A 288 -0.14 -7.89 -3.89
CA GLY A 288 -0.44 -6.58 -4.51
C GLY A 288 -0.10 -6.55 -6.01
N LEU A 289 0.80 -7.42 -6.44
CA LEU A 289 1.02 -7.76 -7.84
C LEU A 289 0.05 -8.86 -8.25
N LEU A 290 -0.84 -8.54 -9.19
CA LEU A 290 -1.71 -9.48 -9.90
C LEU A 290 -0.95 -10.67 -10.52
N TRP A 291 0.38 -10.60 -10.61
CA TRP A 291 1.27 -11.64 -11.16
C TRP A 291 1.25 -12.96 -10.39
N GLY A 292 0.92 -12.95 -9.10
CA GLY A 292 0.84 -14.19 -8.30
C GLY A 292 -0.22 -15.17 -8.84
N ASN A 293 -1.32 -14.65 -9.39
CA ASN A 293 -2.40 -15.50 -9.94
C ASN A 293 -2.08 -16.02 -11.34
N LEU A 294 -1.29 -15.30 -12.15
CA LEU A 294 -0.82 -15.79 -13.46
C LEU A 294 0.14 -16.98 -13.30
N HIS A 295 0.96 -16.98 -12.26
CA HIS A 295 1.89 -18.08 -12.01
C HIS A 295 1.21 -19.33 -11.44
N GLN A 296 0.06 -19.17 -10.77
CA GLN A 296 -0.74 -20.29 -10.24
C GLN A 296 -1.75 -20.88 -11.24
N SER A 297 -2.05 -20.20 -12.35
CA SER A 297 -2.89 -20.77 -13.43
C SER A 297 -2.08 -21.47 -14.53
N LEU A 298 -0.74 -21.43 -14.43
CA LEU A 298 0.20 -22.04 -15.39
C LEU A 298 0.85 -23.34 -14.87
N TYR A 299 0.41 -23.82 -13.71
CA TYR A 299 0.76 -25.12 -13.12
C TYR A 299 -0.49 -25.78 -12.57
#